data_AF-A0A3D5WGK3-F1
#
_entry.id   AF-A0A3D5WGK3-F1
#
_cell.length_a   1.000
_cell.length_b   1.000
_cell.length_c   1.000
_cell.angle_alpha   90.00
_cell.angle_beta   90.00
_cell.angle_gamma   90.00
#
_symmetry.space_group_name_H-M   'P 1'
#
loop_
_entity.id
_entity.type
_entity.pdbx_description
1 polymer ?
#
loop_
_entity_poly.entity_id
_entity_poly.type
_entity_poly.pdbx_seq_one_letter_code
_entity_poly.pdbx_strand_id
1 'polypeptide(L)' 'MRVKVDKRTYAMSKKEYLKLLEVASEQVPFGIYAVEKSNYAELRNDKCKSMTQLKALTRQFRMNGFRVHANK' A
#
# COMPACT_ATOMS: atom_id res chain seq x y z
N MET A 1 -5.74 -7.02 12.35
CA MET A 1 -4.87 -7.07 11.16
C MET A 1 -3.48 -6.61 11.55
N ARG A 2 -2.41 -7.18 10.97
CA ARG A 2 -1.03 -6.71 11.20
C ARG A 2 -0.64 -5.74 10.09
N VAL A 3 -0.26 -4.52 10.46
CA VAL A 3 0.10 -3.46 9.51
C VAL A 3 1.55 -3.07 9.73
N LYS A 4 2.40 -3.28 8.73
CA LYS A 4 3.78 -2.83 8.75
C LYS A 4 3.86 -1.40 8.26
N VAL A 5 4.47 -0.55 9.08
CA VAL A 5 4.78 0.84 8.78
C VAL A 5 6.29 0.99 8.95
N ASP A 6 6.99 1.19 7.84
CA ASP A 6 8.46 1.18 7.78
C ASP A 6 9.04 -0.08 8.46
N LYS A 7 9.74 0.05 9.59
CA LYS A 7 10.38 -1.06 10.31
C LYS A 7 9.51 -1.67 11.42
N ARG A 8 8.33 -1.10 11.70
CA ARG A 8 7.49 -1.50 12.83
C ARG A 8 6.21 -2.17 12.34
N THR A 9 5.77 -3.21 13.05
CA THR A 9 4.49 -3.87 12.79
C THR A 9 3.52 -3.55 13.92
N TYR A 10 2.34 -3.08 13.57
CA TYR A 10 1.28 -2.70 14.49
C TYR A 10 0.12 -3.67 14.32
N ALA A 11 -0.46 -4.10 15.43
CA ALA A 11 -1.75 -4.79 15.41
C ALA A 11 -2.84 -3.73 15.54
N MET A 12 -3.75 -3.66 14.56
CA MET A 12 -4.87 -2.73 14.60
C MET A 12 -6.14 -3.34 14.02
N SER A 13 -7.27 -2.75 14.35
CA SER A 13 -8.57 -3.09 13.78
C SER A 13 -8.62 -2.71 12.29
N LYS A 14 -9.54 -3.32 11.54
CA LYS A 14 -9.77 -2.98 10.14
C LYS A 14 -10.20 -1.51 9.99
N LYS A 15 -10.96 -0.97 10.95
CA LYS A 15 -11.44 0.41 10.94
C LYS A 15 -10.30 1.42 11.08
N GLU A 16 -9.35 1.16 11.99
CA GLU A 16 -8.16 2.01 12.16
C GLU A 16 -7.28 1.97 10.91
N TYR A 17 -7.12 0.79 10.32
CA TYR A 17 -6.36 0.64 9.09
C TYR A 17 -6.97 1.42 7.91
N LEU A 18 -8.29 1.42 7.74
CA LEU A 18 -8.94 2.19 6.68
C LEU A 18 -8.66 3.69 6.80
N LYS A 19 -8.72 4.25 8.01
CA LYS A 19 -8.31 5.65 8.27
C LYS A 19 -6.84 5.89 7.94
N LEU A 20 -5.98 4.93 8.28
CA LEU A 20 -4.55 4.99 7.99
C LEU A 20 -4.28 4.96 6.47
N LEU A 21 -5.08 4.22 5.71
CA LEU A 21 -4.99 4.18 4.25
C LEU A 21 -5.33 5.51 3.61
N GLU A 22 -6.33 6.23 4.12
CA GLU A 22 -6.70 7.56 3.63
C GLU A 22 -5.51 8.52 3.76
N VAL A 23 -4.89 8.55 4.95
CA VAL A 23 -3.69 9.37 5.20
C VAL A 23 -2.53 8.94 4.29
N ALA A 24 -2.31 7.64 4.10
CA ALA A 24 -1.25 7.15 3.22
C ALA A 24 -1.48 7.55 1.74
N SER A 25 -2.73 7.54 1.28
CA SER A 25 -3.12 7.96 -0.06
C SER A 25 -2.77 9.44 -0.29
N GLU A 26 -3.07 10.33 0.66
CA GLU A 26 -2.73 11.75 0.56
C GLU A 26 -1.23 12.01 0.40
N GLN A 27 -0.38 11.18 1.02
CA GLN A 27 1.08 11.33 0.96
C GLN A 27 1.69 10.89 -0.37
N VAL A 28 0.95 10.11 -1.17
CA VAL A 28 1.40 9.58 -2.46
C VAL A 28 0.47 10.09 -3.56
N PRO A 29 0.73 11.29 -4.13
CA PRO A 29 -0.11 11.83 -5.20
C PRO A 29 -0.18 10.93 -6.43
N PHE A 30 0.91 10.23 -6.75
CA PHE A 30 0.99 9.29 -7.86
C PHE A 30 1.94 8.14 -7.53
N GLY A 31 1.41 6.92 -7.39
CA GLY A 31 2.20 5.79 -6.89
C GLY A 31 1.43 4.78 -6.05
N ILE A 32 2.15 3.89 -5.36
CA ILE A 32 1.58 2.86 -4.48
C ILE A 32 1.75 3.30 -3.03
N TYR A 33 0.63 3.38 -2.30
CA TYR A 33 0.61 3.79 -0.90
C TYR A 33 0.40 2.63 0.07
N ALA A 34 -0.11 1.48 -0.39
CA ALA A 34 -0.22 0.29 0.43
C ALA A 34 -0.33 -1.00 -0.39
N VAL A 35 0.07 -2.10 0.22
CA VAL A 35 -0.16 -3.46 -0.28
C VAL A 35 -0.72 -4.34 0.83
N GLU A 36 -1.67 -5.21 0.50
CA GLU A 36 -2.36 -6.10 1.44
C GLU A 36 -2.24 -7.56 1.00
N LYS A 37 -2.12 -8.47 1.95
CA LYS A 37 -2.24 -9.90 1.74
C LYS A 37 -2.88 -10.56 2.95
N SER A 38 -4.09 -11.09 2.76
CA SER A 38 -4.87 -11.78 3.79
C SER A 38 -5.08 -10.92 5.05
N ASN A 39 -4.33 -11.17 6.12
CA ASN A 39 -4.45 -10.48 7.42
C ASN A 39 -3.21 -9.61 7.74
N TYR A 40 -2.44 -9.29 6.71
CA TYR A 40 -1.25 -8.45 6.75
C TYR A 40 -1.36 -7.33 5.71
N ALA A 41 -0.94 -6.13 6.09
CA ALA A 41 -0.81 -4.99 5.20
C ALA A 41 0.55 -4.34 5.40
N GLU A 42 1.08 -3.72 4.35
CA GLU A 42 2.29 -2.93 4.39
C GLU A 42 2.00 -1.57 3.79
N LEU A 43 2.18 -0.52 4.58
CA LEU A 43 2.15 0.85 4.08
C LEU A 43 3.43 1.15 3.33
N ARG A 44 3.28 1.85 2.19
CA ARG A 44 4.37 2.18 1.28
C ARG A 44 4.26 3.64 0.86
N ASN A 45 5.37 4.19 0.38
CA ASN A 45 5.44 5.55 -0.18
C ASN A 45 6.16 5.50 -1.52
N ASP A 46 5.73 4.56 -2.38
CA ASP A 46 6.37 4.34 -3.68
C ASP A 46 5.84 5.36 -4.69
N LYS A 47 6.49 6.53 -4.75
CA LYS A 47 6.17 7.56 -5.74
C LYS A 47 6.62 7.08 -7.13
N CYS A 48 5.68 7.01 -8.06
CA CYS A 48 5.96 6.70 -9.44
C CYS A 48 6.23 7.99 -10.23
N LYS A 49 6.95 7.89 -11.35
CA LYS A 49 7.17 9.01 -12.29
C LYS A 49 6.37 8.85 -13.58
N SER A 50 5.84 7.65 -13.84
CA SER A 50 5.06 7.35 -15.05
C SER A 50 4.03 6.24 -14.82
N MET A 51 3.01 6.21 -15.68
CA MET A 51 2.00 5.14 -15.70
C MET A 51 2.61 3.77 -15.96
N THR A 52 3.64 3.70 -16.80
CA THR A 52 4.33 2.43 -17.10
C THR A 52 5.01 1.87 -15.85
N GLN A 53 5.67 2.73 -15.06
CA GLN A 53 6.28 2.33 -13.79
C GLN A 53 5.21 1.85 -12.80
N LEU A 54 4.10 2.57 -12.68
CA LEU A 54 3.00 2.20 -11.79
C LEU A 54 2.39 0.85 -12.16
N LYS A 55 2.16 0.59 -13.46
CA LYS A 55 1.67 -0.69 -13.96
C LYS A 55 2.65 -1.83 -13.69
N ALA A 56 3.95 -1.60 -13.90
CA ALA A 56 4.99 -2.60 -13.65
C ALA A 56 5.03 -3.01 -12.17
N LEU A 57 5.09 -2.05 -11.25
CA LEU A 57 5.07 -2.30 -9.81
C LEU A 57 3.79 -2.97 -9.35
N THR A 58 2.64 -2.48 -9.82
CA THR A 58 1.34 -3.08 -9.49
C THR A 58 1.28 -4.55 -9.93
N ARG A 59 1.80 -4.86 -11.13
CA ARG A 59 1.86 -6.24 -11.62
C ARG A 59 2.79 -7.09 -10.76
N GLN A 60 3.97 -6.60 -10.38
CA GLN A 60 4.91 -7.33 -9.52
C GLN A 60 4.27 -7.73 -8.19
N PHE A 61 3.60 -6.79 -7.51
CA PHE A 61 2.92 -7.08 -6.26
C PHE A 61 1.74 -8.03 -6.43
N ARG A 62 0.94 -7.87 -7.48
CA ARG A 62 -0.18 -8.78 -7.77
C ARG A 62 0.29 -10.21 -8.07
N MET A 63 1.41 -10.38 -8.79
CA MET A 63 2.02 -11.69 -9.02
C MET A 63 2.46 -12.35 -7.72
N ASN A 64 2.92 -11.57 -6.75
CA ASN A 64 3.26 -12.06 -5.40
C ASN A 64 2.03 -12.31 -4.50
N GLY A 65 0.81 -12.15 -5.04
CA GLY A 65 -0.46 -12.37 -4.35
C GLY A 65 -0.88 -11.22 -3.43
N PHE A 66 -0.34 -10.01 -3.64
CA PHE A 66 -0.76 -8.83 -2.91
C PHE A 66 -1.87 -8.07 -3.66
N ARG A 67 -2.86 -7.59 -2.89
CA ARG A 67 -3.76 -6.53 -3.32
C ARG A 67 -3.01 -5.20 -3.20
N VAL A 68 -3.10 -4.37 -4.24
CA VAL A 68 -2.33 -3.12 -4.35
C VAL A 68 -3.27 -1.94 -4.29
N HIS A 69 -2.94 -0.96 -3.45
CA HIS A 69 -3.62 0.33 -3.37
C HIS A 69 -2.71 1.43 -3.91
N ALA A 70 -3.21 2.15 -4.91
CA ALA A 70 -2.41 3.09 -5.67
C ALA A 70 -3.22 4.27 -6.17
N ASN A 71 -2.56 5.41 -6.29
CA ASN A 71 -3.06 6.62 -6.93
C ASN A 71 -2.49 6.75 -8.34
N LYS A 72 -3.35 7.19 -9.26
CA LYS A 72 -3.12 7.27 -10.70
C LYS A 72 -3.34 8.69 -11.17
#